data_AF-J4USC6-F1
#
_entry.id   AF-J4USC6-F1
#
_cell.length_a   1.000
_cell.length_b   1.000
_cell.length_c   1.000
_cell.angle_alpha   90.00
_cell.angle_beta   90.00
_cell.angle_gamma   90.00
#
_symmetry.space_group_name_H-M   'P 1'
#
loop_
_entity.id
_entity.type
_entity.pdbx_description
1 polymer ?
#
loop_
_entity_poly.entity_id
_entity_poly.type
_entity_poly.pdbx_seq_one_letter_code
_entity_poly.pdbx_strand_id
1 'polypeptide(L)'
;MSVNDSRELVEAMLQQEFEGSGIEATTIVYKNAEEIIKTSKMGLWAQSAVQESVVINMRMPGIKRFLRNLAEMGVGVTAEYQGVLYKFVPKRRRPAPVCSVLRLDWPKWEWVVT
;
A
#
# COMPACT_ATOMS: atom_id res chain seq x y z
N MET A 1 -13.16 -8.98 3.58
CA MET A 1 -12.81 -7.68 2.95
C MET A 1 -12.50 -7.96 1.50
N SER A 2 -13.06 -7.17 0.58
CA SER A 2 -13.26 -7.57 -0.82
C SER A 2 -12.23 -6.92 -1.77
N VAL A 3 -11.88 -7.61 -2.85
CA VAL A 3 -11.17 -7.09 -4.04
C VAL A 3 -11.77 -5.76 -4.53
N ASN A 4 -13.09 -5.59 -4.35
CA ASN A 4 -13.80 -4.36 -4.69
C ASN A 4 -13.28 -3.14 -3.91
N ASP A 5 -12.93 -3.29 -2.63
CA ASP A 5 -12.40 -2.18 -1.83
C ASP A 5 -10.99 -1.77 -2.33
N SER A 6 -10.21 -2.72 -2.89
CA SER A 6 -8.91 -2.42 -3.49
C SER A 6 -9.04 -1.70 -4.82
N ARG A 7 -10.01 -2.12 -5.63
CA ARG A 7 -10.32 -1.49 -6.90
C ARG A 7 -10.87 -0.08 -6.71
N GLU A 8 -11.80 0.12 -5.76
CA GLU A 8 -12.31 1.44 -5.38
C GLU A 8 -11.19 2.40 -4.98
N LEU A 9 -10.18 1.92 -4.24
CA LEU A 9 -9.03 2.76 -3.87
C LEU A 9 -8.19 3.16 -5.08
N VAL A 10 -7.90 2.23 -5.99
CA VAL A 10 -7.14 2.54 -7.21
C VAL A 10 -7.93 3.51 -8.09
N GLU A 11 -9.24 3.32 -8.24
CA GLU A 11 -10.10 4.21 -9.02
C GLU A 11 -10.25 5.59 -8.38
N ALA A 12 -10.38 5.67 -7.05
CA ALA A 12 -10.41 6.94 -6.32
C ALA A 12 -9.07 7.69 -6.41
N MET A 13 -7.93 6.97 -6.34
CA MET A 13 -6.61 7.54 -6.59
C MET A 13 -6.48 8.12 -8.01
N LEU A 14 -7.04 7.43 -9.00
CA LEU A 14 -7.04 7.89 -10.39
C LEU A 14 -7.97 9.09 -10.62
N GLN A 15 -9.08 9.17 -9.89
CA GLN A 15 -10.07 10.26 -10.00
C GLN A 15 -9.67 11.53 -9.23
N GLN A 16 -9.01 11.40 -8.07
CA GLN A 16 -8.53 12.55 -7.28
C GLN A 16 -7.49 13.42 -8.02
N GLU A 17 -6.93 12.94 -9.14
CA GLU A 17 -6.04 13.72 -10.01
C GLU A 17 -6.74 14.85 -10.78
N PHE A 18 -8.08 14.90 -10.85
CA PHE A 18 -8.80 15.90 -11.66
C PHE A 18 -9.30 17.13 -10.88
N GLU A 19 -9.45 17.08 -9.56
CA GLU A 19 -10.20 18.14 -8.83
C GLU A 19 -9.47 18.87 -7.69
N GLY A 20 -8.21 18.54 -7.35
CA GLY A 20 -7.39 19.55 -6.67
C GLY A 20 -6.30 19.06 -5.73
N SER A 21 -5.37 20.00 -5.54
CA SER A 21 -4.43 20.11 -4.42
C SER A 21 -3.32 19.05 -4.34
N GLY A 22 -2.23 19.31 -5.06
CA GLY A 22 -0.91 19.44 -4.42
C GLY A 22 -0.26 18.24 -3.74
N ILE A 23 -0.79 17.01 -3.87
CA ILE A 23 0.02 15.82 -3.57
C ILE A 23 1.08 15.76 -4.66
N GLU A 24 2.33 16.00 -4.29
CA GLU A 24 3.47 15.83 -5.19
C GLU A 24 3.32 14.47 -5.89
N ALA A 25 3.28 14.51 -7.22
CA ALA A 25 3.13 13.32 -8.09
C ALA A 25 4.15 12.21 -7.78
N THR A 26 5.19 12.59 -7.04
CA THR A 26 6.39 11.85 -6.78
C THR A 26 6.43 11.50 -5.29
N THR A 27 6.46 10.21 -4.97
CA THR A 27 6.60 9.70 -3.62
C THR A 27 8.00 9.11 -3.45
N ILE A 28 8.68 9.45 -2.37
CA ILE A 28 9.94 8.81 -1.98
C ILE A 28 9.60 7.63 -1.08
N VAL A 29 10.05 6.44 -1.48
CA VAL A 29 9.82 5.20 -0.73
C VAL A 29 11.13 4.71 -0.16
N TYR A 30 11.20 4.55 1.16
CA TYR A 30 12.39 4.12 1.88
C TYR A 30 12.44 2.60 2.05
N LYS A 31 13.57 2.07 2.57
CA LYS A 31 13.70 0.66 2.95
C LYS A 31 12.75 0.21 4.04
N ASN A 32 12.22 1.12 4.84
CA ASN A 32 11.19 0.80 5.81
C ASN A 32 9.83 0.80 5.10
N ALA A 33 8.98 -0.16 5.43
CA ALA A 33 7.64 -0.22 4.86
C ALA A 33 6.80 0.92 5.41
N GLU A 34 6.23 1.74 4.53
CA GLU A 34 5.48 2.94 4.88
C GLU A 34 4.14 3.02 4.14
N GLU A 35 3.13 3.60 4.78
CA GLU A 35 1.82 3.85 4.18
C GLU A 35 1.91 5.09 3.29
N ILE A 36 1.99 4.91 1.97
CA ILE A 36 2.12 6.02 1.01
C ILE A 36 0.79 6.62 0.59
N ILE A 37 -0.29 5.84 0.65
CA ILE A 37 -1.64 6.32 0.32
C ILE A 37 -2.63 5.76 1.31
N LYS A 38 -3.54 6.62 1.75
CA LYS A 38 -4.41 6.37 2.88
C LYS A 38 -5.86 6.71 2.53
N THR A 39 -6.75 5.73 2.59
CA THR A 39 -8.21 5.95 2.49
C THR A 39 -8.91 5.57 3.79
N SER A 40 -10.23 5.72 3.86
CA SER A 40 -11.03 5.32 5.04
C SER A 40 -11.05 3.80 5.28
N LYS A 41 -10.87 2.98 4.23
CA LYS A 41 -10.98 1.51 4.31
C LYS A 41 -9.63 0.79 4.15
N MET A 42 -8.69 1.37 3.43
CA MET A 42 -7.47 0.69 3.01
C MET A 42 -6.28 1.64 2.88
N GLY A 43 -5.08 1.11 3.08
CA GLY A 43 -3.82 1.78 2.83
C GLY A 43 -3.03 1.06 1.73
N LEU A 44 -2.33 1.82 0.90
CA LEU A 44 -1.26 1.29 0.04
C LEU A 44 0.05 1.48 0.79
N TRP A 45 0.73 0.37 1.05
CA TRP A 45 2.05 0.35 1.65
C TRP A 45 3.09 0.13 0.57
N ALA A 46 4.23 0.78 0.73
CA ALA A 46 5.36 0.65 -0.17
C ALA A 46 6.67 0.51 0.62
N GLN A 47 7.61 -0.25 0.06
CA GLN A 47 8.93 -0.47 0.63
C GLN A 47 9.97 -0.61 -0.49
N SER A 48 11.07 0.12 -0.42
CA SER A 48 12.20 -0.08 -1.33
C SER A 48 12.84 -1.44 -1.07
N ALA A 49 12.93 -2.27 -2.10
CA ALA A 49 13.56 -3.59 -2.05
C ALA A 49 15.06 -3.54 -2.36
N VAL A 50 15.51 -2.49 -3.05
CA VAL A 50 16.83 -2.49 -3.70
C VAL A 50 17.75 -1.41 -3.13
N GLN A 51 17.22 -0.21 -2.88
CA GLN A 51 18.02 0.97 -2.52
C GLN A 51 17.58 1.56 -1.19
N GLU A 52 18.33 2.52 -0.64
CA GLU A 52 17.95 3.22 0.60
C GLU A 52 16.62 3.97 0.45
N SER A 53 16.43 4.57 -0.73
CA SER A 53 15.16 5.13 -1.15
C SER A 53 14.99 5.02 -2.66
N VAL A 54 13.74 4.95 -3.11
CA VAL A 54 13.37 4.98 -4.53
C VAL A 54 12.31 6.06 -4.73
N VAL A 55 12.52 6.89 -5.73
CA VAL A 55 11.62 8.00 -6.07
C VAL A 55 10.67 7.54 -7.17
N ILE A 56 9.37 7.60 -6.91
CA ILE A 56 8.36 7.01 -7.80
C ILE A 56 7.31 8.05 -8.16
N ASN A 57 7.10 8.23 -9.47
CA ASN A 57 6.01 9.06 -9.96
C ASN A 57 4.73 8.23 -10.09
N MET A 58 3.81 8.44 -9.14
CA MET A 58 2.51 7.75 -9.06
C MET A 58 1.56 8.10 -10.20
N ARG A 59 1.84 9.16 -10.98
CA ARG A 59 1.03 9.57 -12.14
C ARG A 59 1.33 8.77 -13.40
N MET A 60 2.44 8.03 -13.44
CA MET A 60 2.86 7.30 -14.63
C MET A 60 1.85 6.20 -14.99
N PRO A 61 1.48 6.05 -16.28
CA PRO A 61 0.53 5.00 -16.70
C PRO A 61 0.98 3.59 -16.31
N GLY A 62 2.29 3.34 -16.24
CA GLY A 62 2.86 2.04 -15.86
C GLY A 62 2.48 1.63 -14.44
N ILE A 63 2.71 2.49 -13.45
CA ILE A 63 2.37 2.19 -12.06
C ILE A 63 0.86 2.12 -11.85
N LYS A 64 0.07 2.94 -12.56
CA LYS A 64 -1.40 2.87 -12.52
C LYS A 64 -1.93 1.51 -12.97
N ARG A 65 -1.39 0.98 -14.07
CA ARG A 65 -1.73 -0.37 -14.55
C ARG A 65 -1.28 -1.44 -13.58
N PHE A 66 -0.06 -1.32 -13.05
CA PHE A 66 0.46 -2.24 -12.04
C PHE A 66 -0.42 -2.29 -10.78
N LEU A 67 -0.79 -1.14 -10.22
CA LEU A 67 -1.63 -1.06 -9.02
C LEU A 67 -3.04 -1.63 -9.26
N ARG A 68 -3.59 -1.46 -10.47
CA ARG A 68 -4.86 -2.10 -10.86
C ARG A 68 -4.75 -3.62 -10.84
N ASN A 69 -3.71 -4.17 -11.47
CA ASN A 69 -3.48 -5.62 -11.47
C ASN A 69 -3.23 -6.14 -10.05
N LEU A 70 -2.47 -5.39 -9.24
CA LEU A 70 -2.26 -5.72 -7.82
C LEU A 70 -3.56 -5.72 -7.03
N ALA A 71 -4.48 -4.79 -7.30
CA ALA A 71 -5.79 -4.74 -6.66
C ALA A 71 -6.65 -5.93 -7.06
N GLU A 72 -6.57 -6.39 -8.31
CA GLU A 72 -7.26 -7.59 -8.80
C GLU A 72 -6.72 -8.89 -8.17
N MET A 73 -5.41 -8.96 -7.88
CA MET A 73 -4.83 -10.09 -7.13
C MET A 73 -5.32 -10.16 -5.68
N GLY A 74 -5.77 -9.03 -5.14
CA GLY A 74 -6.45 -8.96 -3.85
C GLY A 74 -5.60 -8.42 -2.70
N VAL A 75 -6.28 -8.24 -1.57
CA VAL A 75 -5.71 -7.61 -0.37
C VAL A 75 -4.67 -8.52 0.28
N GLY A 76 -3.52 -7.95 0.66
CA GLY A 76 -2.46 -8.68 1.34
C GLY A 76 -1.41 -9.30 0.42
N VAL A 77 -1.65 -9.29 -0.90
CA VAL A 77 -0.66 -9.70 -1.91
C VAL A 77 0.40 -8.63 -2.03
N THR A 78 1.66 -9.06 -2.10
CA THR A 78 2.81 -8.19 -2.34
C THR A 78 3.28 -8.38 -3.78
N ALA A 79 3.56 -7.28 -4.48
CA ALA A 79 4.20 -7.32 -5.80
C ALA A 79 5.23 -6.21 -5.93
N GLU A 80 6.23 -6.44 -6.78
CA GLU A 80 7.30 -5.46 -7.03
C GLU A 80 7.05 -4.66 -8.31
N TYR A 81 7.32 -3.36 -8.25
CA TYR A 81 7.40 -2.49 -9.42
C TYR A 81 8.57 -1.53 -9.26
N GLN A 82 9.49 -1.53 -10.22
CA GLN A 82 10.68 -0.65 -10.24
C GLN A 82 11.51 -0.67 -8.94
N GLY A 83 11.71 -1.86 -8.35
CA GLY A 83 12.50 -2.02 -7.13
C GLY A 83 11.76 -1.64 -5.85
N VAL A 84 10.44 -1.46 -5.91
CA VAL A 84 9.59 -1.18 -4.75
C VAL A 84 8.50 -2.23 -4.61
N LEU A 85 8.39 -2.79 -3.41
CA LEU A 85 7.34 -3.72 -3.03
C LEU A 85 6.11 -2.94 -2.60
N TYR A 86 4.97 -3.29 -3.18
CA TYR A 86 3.67 -2.70 -2.88
C TYR A 86 2.73 -3.72 -2.29
N LYS A 87 1.91 -3.26 -1.35
CA LYS A 87 0.90 -4.10 -0.70
C LYS A 87 -0.32 -3.29 -0.30
N PHE A 88 -1.50 -3.78 -0.65
CA PHE A 88 -2.75 -3.25 -0.10
C PHE A 88 -3.03 -3.84 1.27
N VAL A 89 -3.19 -2.96 2.26
CA VAL A 89 -3.39 -3.32 3.66
C VAL A 89 -4.75 -2.81 4.13
N PRO A 90 -5.62 -3.67 4.69
CA PRO A 90 -6.83 -3.23 5.38
C PRO A 90 -6.51 -2.18 6.43
N LYS A 91 -7.26 -1.08 6.46
CA LYS A 91 -7.38 -0.39 7.73
C LYS A 91 -8.26 -1.22 8.62
N ARG A 92 -7.68 -1.77 9.69
CA ARG A 92 -8.48 -2.27 10.80
C ARG A 92 -9.41 -1.13 11.21
N ARG A 93 -10.73 -1.30 11.02
CA ARG A 93 -11.70 -0.57 11.83
C ARG A 93 -11.24 -0.79 13.27
N ARG A 94 -11.05 0.29 14.04
CA ARG A 94 -10.66 0.20 15.46
C ARG A 94 -11.37 -1.03 16.06
N PRO A 95 -10.66 -1.99 16.68
CA PRO A 95 -11.37 -2.99 17.44
C PRO A 95 -12.21 -2.24 18.46
N ALA A 96 -13.50 -2.58 18.57
CA ALA A 96 -14.31 -2.15 19.70
C ALA A 96 -13.53 -2.46 20.99
N PRO A 97 -13.64 -1.63 22.05
CA PRO A 97 -12.90 -1.87 23.26
C PRO A 97 -13.52 -3.10 23.93
N VAL A 98 -12.95 -4.27 23.67
CA VAL A 98 -13.28 -5.48 24.42
C VAL A 98 -11.95 -6.10 24.85
N CYS A 99 -11.65 -5.90 26.13
CA CYS A 99 -10.74 -6.73 26.90
C CYS A 99 -11.07 -8.21 26.65
N SER A 100 -10.26 -8.92 25.89
CA SER A 100 -9.81 -10.29 26.21
C SER A 100 -8.88 -10.82 25.11
N VAL A 101 -7.61 -10.99 25.50
CA VAL A 101 -6.71 -12.09 25.13
C VAL A 101 -7.03 -12.80 23.80
N LEU A 102 -6.55 -12.24 22.71
CA LEU A 102 -6.07 -13.04 21.58
C LEU A 102 -4.61 -12.65 21.39
N ARG A 103 -3.72 -13.60 21.70
CA ARG A 103 -2.36 -13.61 21.17
C ARG A 103 -2.49 -13.30 19.68
N LEU A 104 -2.12 -12.08 19.29
CA LEU A 104 -1.57 -11.89 17.96
C LEU A 104 -0.26 -12.66 17.99
N ASP A 105 -0.31 -13.94 17.63
CA ASP A 105 0.79 -14.59 16.93
C ASP A 105 0.95 -13.85 15.59
N TRP A 106 1.55 -12.67 15.73
CA TRP A 106 2.14 -11.88 14.70
C TRP A 106 3.43 -12.60 14.31
N PRO A 107 3.64 -12.97 13.03
CA PRO A 107 4.95 -13.48 12.66
C PRO A 107 5.96 -12.35 12.85
N LYS A 108 6.86 -12.58 13.81
CA LYS A 108 8.17 -11.95 13.91
C LYS A 108 8.74 -11.84 12.49
N TRP A 109 9.07 -10.63 12.09
CA TRP A 109 9.77 -10.37 10.85
C TRP A 109 11.20 -10.88 11.01
N GLU A 110 11.47 -12.10 10.58
CA GLU A 110 12.83 -12.61 10.41
C GLU A 110 13.25 -12.39 8.96
N TRP A 111 13.99 -11.30 8.72
CA TRP A 111 15.04 -11.31 7.71
C TRP A 111 16.36 -11.42 8.47
N VAL A 112 16.87 -12.64 8.59
CA VAL A 112 18.26 -12.84 9.02
C VAL A 112 19.14 -12.44 7.84
N VAL A 113 19.76 -11.27 7.95
CA VAL A 113 20.97 -10.93 7.18
C VAL A 113 22.12 -10.97 8.17
N THR A 114 22.78 -12.13 8.24
CA THR A 114 24.24 -12.38 8.27
C THR A 114 24.46 -13.86 8.52
#